data_AF-X1P4J4-F1
#
_entry.id   AF-X1P4J4-F1
#
_cell.length_a   1.000
_cell.length_b   1.000
_cell.length_c   1.000
_cell.angle_alpha   90.00
_cell.angle_beta   90.00
_cell.angle_gamma   90.00
#
_symmetry.space_group_name_H-M   'P 1'
#
loop_
_entity.id
_entity.type
_entity.pdbx_description
1 polymer ?
#
loop_
_entity_poly.entity_id
_entity_poly.type
_entity_poly.pdbx_seq_one_letter_code
_entity_poly.pdbx_strand_id
1 'polypeptide(L)'
;MLYSFQHVGVIGQNGKFNRDLATKRVRPGSDGYEYILARARETQIGKDIVITEVDIDNLLRAKAAMYAGCQTLCKSVGMGSCDYEQVIIAGAFGSHLDIEKAIT
;
A
#
# COMPACT_ATOMS: atom_id res chain seq x y z
N MET A 1 -2.93 4.63 -3.35
CA MET A 1 -3.29 5.00 -1.97
C MET A 1 -2.06 5.08 -1.07
N LEU A 2 -1.32 3.97 -0.84
CA LEU A 2 -0.06 4.01 -0.07
C LEU A 2 0.93 5.05 -0.61
N TYR A 3 1.15 5.05 -1.94
CA TYR A 3 1.97 6.07 -2.59
C TYR A 3 1.56 7.50 -2.21
N SER A 4 0.26 7.81 -2.30
CA SER A 4 -0.26 9.13 -1.95
C SER A 4 0.03 9.48 -0.50
N PHE A 5 -0.11 8.51 0.42
CA PHE A 5 0.14 8.71 1.84
C PHE A 5 1.62 8.92 2.16
N GLN A 6 2.51 8.21 1.49
CA GLN A 6 3.96 8.43 1.61
C GLN A 6 4.37 9.78 1.00
N HIS A 7 3.86 10.09 -0.19
CA HIS A 7 4.19 11.31 -0.91
C HIS A 7 3.75 12.58 -0.15
N VAL A 8 2.60 12.52 0.52
CA VAL A 8 2.11 13.63 1.37
C VAL A 8 2.60 13.54 2.83
N GLY A 9 3.50 12.61 3.15
CA GLY A 9 4.13 12.50 4.47
C GLY A 9 3.25 11.97 5.60
N VAL A 10 2.11 11.36 5.28
CA VAL A 10 1.18 10.72 6.23
C VAL A 10 1.73 9.41 6.76
N ILE A 11 2.50 8.67 5.95
CA ILE A 11 3.18 7.43 6.35
C ILE A 11 4.69 7.58 6.04
N GLY A 12 5.54 7.13 6.96
CA GLY A 12 6.98 6.99 6.73
C GLY A 12 7.36 5.77 5.87
N GLN A 13 8.64 5.66 5.48
CA GLN A 13 9.12 4.48 4.74
C GLN A 13 8.99 3.16 5.53
N ASN A 14 8.88 3.24 6.85
CA ASN A 14 8.68 2.10 7.74
C ASN A 14 7.21 1.65 7.84
N GLY A 15 6.28 2.21 7.05
CA GLY A 15 4.87 1.87 7.08
C GLY A 15 4.09 2.46 8.27
N LYS A 16 4.71 3.32 9.09
CA LYS A 16 4.08 3.94 10.27
C LYS A 16 3.51 5.31 9.97
N PHE A 17 2.37 5.62 10.58
CA PHE A 17 1.76 6.95 10.46
C PHE A 17 2.62 8.01 11.14
N ASN A 18 2.72 9.18 10.50
CA ASN A 18 3.32 10.35 11.10
C ASN A 18 2.35 10.97 12.12
N ARG A 19 2.75 10.92 13.40
CA ARG A 19 1.93 11.36 14.54
C ARG A 19 2.06 12.84 14.84
N ASP A 20 3.09 13.49 14.27
CA ASP A 20 3.37 14.91 14.46
C ASP A 20 2.57 15.79 13.49
N LEU A 21 1.80 15.18 12.59
CA LEU A 21 0.92 15.89 11.68
C LEU A 21 -0.21 16.57 12.44
N ALA A 22 -0.43 17.86 12.15
CA ALA A 22 -1.55 18.64 12.66
C ALA A 22 -2.88 18.24 11.99
N THR A 23 -3.26 16.97 12.09
CA THR A 23 -4.50 16.41 11.52
C THR A 23 -5.25 15.59 12.56
N LYS A 24 -6.58 15.73 12.57
CA LYS A 24 -7.48 14.90 13.39
C LYS A 24 -7.81 13.56 12.73
N ARG A 25 -7.22 13.26 11.56
CA ARG A 25 -7.48 12.01 10.82
C ARG A 25 -6.63 10.85 11.27
N VAL A 26 -5.47 11.09 11.87
CA VAL A 26 -4.60 10.07 12.47
C VAL A 26 -4.97 9.92 13.94
N ARG A 27 -5.30 8.71 14.39
CA ARG A 27 -5.64 8.43 15.79
C ARG A 27 -5.27 7.00 16.19
N PRO A 28 -5.14 6.68 17.49
CA PRO A 28 -5.03 5.29 17.94
C PRO A 28 -6.36 4.55 17.72
N GLY A 29 -6.28 3.31 17.25
CA GLY A 29 -7.36 2.33 17.12
C GLY A 29 -7.01 1.02 17.84
N SER A 30 -7.77 -0.05 17.56
CA SER A 30 -7.55 -1.38 18.17
C SER A 30 -6.24 -2.04 17.75
N ASP A 31 -5.84 -1.81 16.51
CA ASP A 31 -4.75 -2.53 15.84
C ASP A 31 -3.54 -1.60 15.57
N GLY A 32 -3.35 -0.61 16.44
CA GLY A 32 -2.34 0.43 16.28
C GLY A 32 -2.96 1.74 15.77
N TYR A 33 -2.18 2.56 15.08
CA TYR A 33 -2.69 3.81 14.53
C TYR A 33 -3.52 3.56 13.26
N GLU A 34 -4.50 4.43 13.03
CA GLU A 34 -5.35 4.40 11.86
C GLU A 34 -5.51 5.81 11.27
N TYR A 35 -5.80 5.86 9.96
CA TYR A 35 -6.14 7.08 9.25
C TYR A 35 -7.58 7.03 8.75
N ILE A 36 -8.38 8.04 9.11
CA ILE A 36 -9.77 8.17 8.67
C ILE A 36 -9.81 8.66 7.21
N LEU A 37 -10.30 7.80 6.31
CA LEU A 37 -10.55 8.13 4.91
C LEU A 37 -11.85 8.91 4.76
N ALA A 38 -12.93 8.35 5.31
CA ALA A 38 -14.25 8.96 5.33
C ALA A 38 -14.83 8.86 6.74
N ARG A 39 -15.35 9.97 7.27
CA ARG A 39 -15.99 9.98 8.60
C ARG A 39 -17.36 9.34 8.53
N ALA A 40 -17.90 8.83 9.64
CA ALA A 40 -19.21 8.20 9.73
C ALA A 40 -20.32 8.99 9.02
N ARG A 41 -20.35 10.32 9.20
CA ARG A 41 -21.32 11.24 8.56
C ARG A 41 -21.23 11.31 7.03
N GLU A 42 -20.10 10.91 6.46
CA GLU A 42 -19.80 10.88 5.02
C GLU A 42 -20.08 9.49 4.42
N THR A 43 -20.50 8.50 5.23
CA THR A 43 -20.67 7.11 4.82
C THR A 43 -22.12 6.66 4.95
N GLN A 44 -22.56 5.75 4.08
CA GLN A 44 -23.90 5.15 4.16
C GLN A 44 -24.03 4.12 5.30
N ILE A 45 -22.90 3.65 5.85
CA ILE A 45 -22.87 2.64 6.92
C ILE A 45 -22.84 3.26 8.33
N GLY A 46 -22.79 4.60 8.44
CA GLY A 46 -22.76 5.31 9.72
C GLY A 46 -21.52 5.02 10.57
N LYS A 47 -20.41 4.58 9.96
CA LYS A 47 -19.14 4.25 10.63
C LYS A 47 -17.97 4.87 9.87
N ASP A 48 -16.93 5.24 10.59
CA ASP A 48 -15.70 5.72 9.95
C ASP A 48 -15.12 4.62 9.04
N ILE A 49 -14.71 4.99 7.82
CA ILE A 49 -13.88 4.14 6.96
C ILE A 49 -12.44 4.54 7.22
N VAL A 50 -11.65 3.58 7.71
CA VAL A 50 -10.27 3.79 8.15
C VAL A 50 -9.32 2.87 7.40
N ILE A 51 -8.05 3.24 7.36
CA ILE A 51 -6.93 2.36 6.99
C ILE A 51 -5.98 2.27 8.19
N THR A 52 -5.63 1.05 8.58
CA THR A 52 -4.81 0.78 9.77
C THR A 52 -3.35 0.54 9.40
N GLU A 53 -2.44 0.63 10.39
CA GLU A 53 -1.05 0.17 10.20
C GLU A 53 -0.97 -1.31 9.82
N VAL A 54 -1.88 -2.15 10.32
CA VAL A 54 -1.94 -3.57 9.96
C VAL A 54 -2.29 -3.74 8.48
N ASP A 55 -3.24 -2.96 7.95
CA ASP A 55 -3.57 -2.98 6.51
C ASP A 55 -2.37 -2.56 5.66
N ILE A 56 -1.64 -1.53 6.10
CA ILE A 56 -0.42 -1.05 5.44
C ILE A 56 0.66 -2.13 5.44
N ASP A 57 0.91 -2.75 6.59
CA ASP A 57 1.91 -3.81 6.75
C ASP A 57 1.56 -5.04 5.89
N ASN A 58 0.28 -5.42 5.84
CA ASN A 58 -0.21 -6.50 4.98
C ASN A 58 0.01 -6.19 3.50
N LEU A 59 -0.25 -4.95 3.07
CA LEU A 59 -0.06 -4.54 1.69
C LEU A 59 1.43 -4.47 1.29
N LEU A 60 2.29 -3.98 2.18
CA LEU A 60 3.75 -4.00 1.99
C LEU A 60 4.28 -5.43 1.88
N ARG A 61 3.79 -6.35 2.73
CA ARG A 61 4.15 -7.76 2.69
C ARG A 61 3.73 -8.42 1.38
N ALA A 62 2.53 -8.13 0.89
CA ALA A 62 2.06 -8.63 -0.40
C ALA A 62 2.94 -8.13 -1.56
N LYS A 63 3.26 -6.82 -1.63
CA LYS A 63 4.18 -6.25 -2.63
C LYS A 63 5.55 -6.91 -2.58
N ALA A 64 6.12 -7.05 -1.37
CA ALA A 64 7.41 -7.67 -1.16
C ALA A 64 7.44 -9.15 -1.58
N ALA A 65 6.39 -9.91 -1.25
CA ALA A 65 6.27 -11.32 -1.63
C ALA A 65 6.19 -11.49 -3.16
N MET A 66 5.41 -10.65 -3.85
CA MET A 66 5.34 -10.66 -5.31
C MET A 66 6.70 -10.36 -5.94
N TYR A 67 7.37 -9.29 -5.49
CA TYR A 67 8.71 -8.92 -5.98
C TYR A 67 9.73 -10.03 -5.73
N ALA A 68 9.76 -10.62 -4.53
CA ALA A 68 10.64 -11.72 -4.20
C ALA A 68 10.39 -12.96 -5.06
N GLY A 69 9.11 -13.30 -5.32
CA GLY A 69 8.74 -14.39 -6.22
C GLY A 69 9.26 -14.17 -7.64
N CYS A 70 9.01 -12.99 -8.20
CA CYS A 70 9.50 -12.58 -9.52
C CYS A 70 11.04 -12.66 -9.61
N GLN A 71 11.74 -12.09 -8.62
CA GLN A 71 13.20 -12.09 -8.58
C GLN A 71 13.77 -13.51 -8.46
N THR A 72 13.17 -14.35 -7.62
CA THR A 72 13.58 -15.75 -7.44
C THR A 72 13.45 -16.54 -8.73
N LEU A 73 12.34 -16.36 -9.45
CA LEU A 73 12.11 -17.03 -10.72
C LEU A 73 13.14 -16.59 -11.78
N CYS A 74 13.41 -15.29 -11.94
CA CYS A 74 14.44 -14.80 -12.87
C CYS A 74 15.81 -15.42 -12.57
N LYS A 75 16.19 -15.45 -11.27
CA LYS A 75 17.46 -16.05 -10.83
C LYS A 75 17.51 -17.54 -11.15
N SER A 76 16.41 -18.27 -10.96
CA SER A 76 16.36 -19.71 -11.25
C SER A 76 16.54 -20.06 -12.72
N VAL A 77 16.18 -19.16 -13.64
CA VAL A 77 16.34 -19.35 -15.09
C VAL A 77 17.62 -18.69 -15.65
N GLY A 78 18.51 -18.22 -14.78
CA GLY A 78 19.82 -17.68 -15.17
C GLY A 78 19.80 -16.24 -15.70
N MET A 79 18.71 -15.51 -15.53
CA MET A 79 18.65 -14.08 -15.88
C MET A 79 19.31 -13.25 -14.76
N GLY A 80 20.45 -12.63 -15.06
CA GLY A 80 21.22 -11.81 -14.11
C GLY A 80 20.53 -10.49 -13.72
N SER A 81 19.74 -9.95 -14.64
CA SER A 81 18.77 -8.87 -14.42
C SER A 81 17.42 -9.36 -14.91
N CYS A 82 16.35 -9.16 -14.14
CA CYS A 82 14.98 -9.36 -14.61
C CYS A 82 14.65 -8.27 -15.65
N ASP A 83 15.25 -8.34 -16.83
CA ASP A 83 14.93 -7.44 -17.94
C ASP A 83 13.67 -7.98 -18.61
N TYR A 84 12.52 -7.44 -18.21
CA TYR A 84 11.23 -7.86 -18.73
C TYR A 84 10.94 -7.07 -20.00
N GLU A 85 10.95 -7.73 -21.16
CA GLU A 85 10.48 -7.11 -22.41
C GLU A 85 9.00 -6.71 -22.31
N GLN A 86 8.21 -7.51 -21.59
CA GLN A 86 6.79 -7.25 -21.37
C GLN A 86 6.32 -7.86 -20.05
N VAL A 87 5.50 -7.12 -19.30
CA VAL A 87 4.80 -7.58 -18.10
C VAL A 87 3.30 -7.59 -18.35
N ILE A 88 2.66 -8.75 -18.19
CA ILE A 88 1.20 -8.90 -18.34
C ILE A 88 0.59 -9.05 -16.95
N ILE A 89 -0.32 -8.15 -16.59
CA ILE A 89 -1.01 -8.16 -15.31
C ILE A 89 -2.44 -8.66 -15.51
N ALA A 90 -2.72 -9.85 -14.98
CA ALA A 90 -4.05 -10.45 -15.01
C ALA A 90 -4.73 -10.37 -13.63
N GLY A 91 -6.07 -10.38 -13.64
CA GLY A 91 -6.89 -10.35 -12.42
C GLY A 91 -7.68 -9.04 -12.25
N ALA A 92 -8.56 -9.02 -11.25
CA ALA A 92 -9.52 -7.92 -11.02
C ALA A 92 -8.88 -6.52 -10.81
N PHE A 93 -7.59 -6.49 -10.48
CA PHE A 93 -6.83 -5.25 -10.29
C PHE A 93 -6.29 -4.64 -11.60
N GLY A 94 -6.23 -5.41 -12.70
CA GLY A 94 -5.58 -4.97 -13.94
C GLY A 94 -6.23 -3.76 -14.62
N SER A 95 -7.54 -3.56 -14.42
CA SER A 95 -8.28 -2.43 -15.01
C SER A 95 -8.12 -1.09 -14.26
N HIS A 96 -7.60 -1.12 -13.03
CA HIS A 96 -7.47 0.06 -12.16
C HIS A 96 -6.05 0.23 -11.61
N LEU A 97 -5.08 -0.54 -12.13
CA LEU A 97 -3.71 -0.49 -11.67
C LEU A 97 -2.98 0.69 -12.30
N ASP A 98 -2.50 1.60 -11.45
CA ASP A 98 -1.59 2.66 -11.82
C ASP A 98 -0.15 2.13 -11.71
N ILE A 99 0.48 1.87 -12.87
CA ILE A 99 1.80 1.24 -12.97
C ILE A 99 2.87 2.11 -12.29
N GLU A 100 2.81 3.43 -12.48
CA GLU A 100 3.80 4.36 -11.90
C GLU A 100 3.77 4.32 -10.36
N LYS A 101 2.56 4.23 -9.80
CA LYS A 101 2.37 4.08 -8.34
C LYS A 101 2.66 2.67 -7.81
N ALA A 102 2.74 1.65 -8.66
CA ALA A 102 3.00 0.27 -8.25
C ALA A 102 4.50 0.00 -8.07
N ILE A 103 5.35 0.67 -8.86
CA ILE A 103 6.81 0.53 -8.80
C ILE A 103 7.36 1.19 -7.53
N THR A 104 6.88 2.40 -7.24
CA THR A 104 7.34 3.22 -6.09
C THR A 104 6.73 2.71 -4.77
#